data_AF-A0A6A0AHA9-F1
#
_entry.id   AF-A0A6A0AHA9-F1
#
_cell.length_a   1.000
_cell.length_b   1.000
_cell.length_c   1.000
_cell.angle_alpha   90.00
_cell.angle_beta   90.00
_cell.angle_gamma   90.00
#
_symmetry.space_group_name_H-M   'P 1'
#
loop_
_entity.id
_entity.type
_entity.pdbx_description
1 polymer ?
#
loop_
_entity_poly.entity_id
_entity_poly.type
_entity_poly.pdbx_seq_one_letter_code
_entity_poly.pdbx_strand_id
1 'polypeptide(L)' 'NPLSQLGLLLMRNGCCERLTELSGSPESQIRRLEAAQLGAEGAASLQNALDMSVASLRNIPPYGHREVL' A
#
# COMPACT_ATOMS: atom_id res chain seq x y z
N ASN A 1 -1.01 6.97 -14.27
CA ASN A 1 -2.18 6.42 -14.98
C ASN A 1 -3.44 7.05 -14.37
N PRO A 2 -4.17 7.92 -15.08
CA PRO A 2 -5.24 8.75 -14.50
C PRO A 2 -6.43 8.00 -13.91
N LEU A 3 -6.69 6.77 -14.37
CA LEU A 3 -7.81 5.94 -13.89
C LEU A 3 -7.37 4.91 -12.85
N SER A 4 -6.06 4.76 -12.63
CA SER A 4 -5.53 3.85 -11.63
C SER A 4 -5.71 4.39 -10.23
N GLN A 5 -5.74 3.46 -9.28
CA GLN A 5 -5.65 3.75 -7.86
C GLN A 5 -4.30 3.26 -7.35
N LEU A 6 -3.77 3.92 -6.33
CA LEU A 6 -2.54 3.52 -5.66
C LEU A 6 -2.79 3.49 -4.14
N GLY A 7 -2.18 2.51 -3.49
CA GLY A 7 -2.15 2.37 -2.04
C GLY A 7 -0.73 2.04 -1.62
N LEU A 8 -0.29 2.56 -0.48
CA LEU A 8 1.06 2.40 0.02
C LEU A 8 1.03 1.55 1.29
N LEU A 9 1.87 0.53 1.31
CA LEU A 9 2.12 -0.33 2.46
C LEU A 9 3.56 -0.16 2.91
N LEU A 10 3.79 -0.18 4.22
CA LEU A 10 5.10 -0.12 4.83
C LEU A 10 5.39 -1.45 5.54
N MET A 11 6.60 -1.98 5.36
CA MET A 11 7.09 -3.13 6.13
C MET A 11 8.14 -2.66 7.12
N ARG A 12 7.90 -2.89 8.41
CA ARG A 12 8.81 -2.50 9.50
C ARG A 12 8.54 -3.35 10.74
N ASN A 13 9.57 -3.62 11.54
CA ASN A 13 9.42 -4.34 12.82
C ASN A 13 8.69 -5.71 12.71
N GLY A 14 8.92 -6.42 11.60
CA GLY A 14 8.29 -7.72 11.32
C GLY A 14 6.81 -7.64 10.94
N CYS A 15 6.25 -6.44 10.81
CA CYS A 15 4.85 -6.18 10.51
C CYS A 15 4.69 -5.43 9.19
N CYS A 16 3.48 -5.45 8.65
CA CYS A 16 3.08 -4.57 7.57
C CYS A 16 2.04 -3.57 8.11
N GLU A 17 2.20 -2.30 7.76
CA GLU A 17 1.32 -1.19 8.11
C GLU A 17 0.78 -0.56 6.84
N ARG A 18 -0.52 -0.22 6.82
CA ARG A 18 -1.10 0.54 5.71
C ARG A 18 -0.79 2.01 5.88
N LEU A 19 -0.02 2.57 4.95
CA LEU A 19 0.28 4.00 4.96
C LEU A 19 -0.85 4.80 4.30
N THR A 20 -1.37 4.31 3.17
CA THR A 20 -2.52 4.91 2.47
C THR A 20 -3.49 3.84 1.98
N GLU A 21 -4.78 4.18 1.96
CA GLU A 21 -5.81 3.39 1.27
C GLU A 21 -5.66 3.52 -0.26
N LEU A 22 -6.23 2.55 -0.98
CA LEU A 22 -6.38 2.63 -2.44
C LEU A 22 -7.20 3.86 -2.82
N SER A 23 -6.58 4.79 -3.55
CA SER A 23 -7.22 6.01 -4.01
C SER A 23 -6.60 6.52 -5.31
N GLY A 24 -7.35 7.34 -6.03
CA GLY A 24 -6.89 8.01 -7.25
C GLY A 24 -6.32 9.41 -7.02
N SER A 25 -6.09 9.85 -5.77
CA SER A 25 -5.53 11.17 -5.46
C SER A 25 -4.03 11.06 -5.14
N PRO A 26 -3.14 11.49 -6.06
CA PRO A 26 -1.71 11.53 -5.81
C PRO A 26 -1.36 12.46 -4.64
N GLU A 27 -2.07 13.58 -4.48
CA GLU A 27 -1.77 14.58 -3.45
C GLU A 27 -1.96 14.02 -2.04
N SER A 28 -3.03 13.23 -1.83
CA SER A 28 -3.27 12.57 -0.55
C SER A 28 -2.15 11.58 -0.21
N GLN A 29 -1.67 10.83 -1.22
CA GLN A 29 -0.62 9.84 -1.04
C GLN A 29 0.73 10.50 -0.77
N ILE A 30 1.09 11.54 -1.52
CA ILE A 30 2.31 12.32 -1.34
C ILE A 30 2.35 12.92 0.07
N ARG A 31 1.28 13.60 0.50
CA ARG A 31 1.23 14.19 1.85
C ARG A 31 1.40 13.15 2.95
N ARG A 32 0.78 11.99 2.80
CA ARG A 32 0.88 10.92 3.81
C ARG A 32 2.25 10.28 3.81
N LEU A 33 2.90 10.17 2.66
CA LEU A 33 4.28 9.71 2.52
C LEU A 33 5.28 10.69 3.12
N GLU A 34 5.13 11.99 2.86
CA GLU A 34 5.98 13.05 3.43
C GLU A 34 5.82 13.16 4.95
N ALA A 35 4.60 12.97 5.47
CA ALA A 35 4.33 12.94 6.90
C ALA A 35 4.73 11.61 7.57
N ALA A 36 5.06 10.58 6.80
CA ALA A 36 5.44 9.29 7.35
C ALA A 36 6.86 9.35 7.92
N GLN A 37 7.03 8.88 9.16
CA GLN A 37 8.37 8.64 9.69
C GLN A 37 8.92 7.35 9.06
N LEU A 38 9.53 7.50 7.89
CA LEU A 38 10.16 6.40 7.15
C LEU A 38 11.51 6.06 7.80
N GLY A 39 11.48 5.05 8.68
CA GLY A 39 12.67 4.45 9.28
C GLY A 39 12.77 2.98 8.87
N ALA A 40 13.97 2.53 8.48
CA ALA A 40 14.23 1.13 8.14
C ALA A 40 14.61 0.34 9.39
N GLU A 41 13.63 0.16 10.28
CA GLU A 41 13.83 -0.54 11.56
C GLU A 41 13.24 -1.95 11.54
N GLY A 42 13.94 -2.87 12.22
CA GLY A 42 13.51 -4.26 12.33
C GLY A 42 13.47 -5.01 10.99
N ALA A 43 12.74 -6.12 10.97
CA ALA A 43 12.64 -6.98 9.79
C ALA A 43 11.50 -6.56 8.86
N ALA A 44 11.67 -6.77 7.55
CA ALA A 44 10.56 -6.73 6.60
C ALA A 44 9.72 -8.01 6.72
N SER A 45 8.41 -7.93 6.40
CA SER A 45 7.51 -9.08 6.41
C SER A 45 6.67 -9.15 5.13
N LEU A 46 7.15 -9.94 4.16
CA LEU A 46 6.50 -10.13 2.87
C LEU A 46 5.12 -10.78 2.99
N GLN A 47 4.98 -11.78 3.87
CA GLN A 47 3.70 -12.47 4.07
C GLN A 47 2.62 -11.47 4.53
N ASN A 48 2.92 -10.66 5.54
CA ASN A 48 1.97 -9.65 6.04
C ASN A 48 1.63 -8.61 4.96
N ALA A 49 2.60 -8.20 4.15
CA ALA A 49 2.38 -7.27 3.05
C ALA A 49 1.49 -7.86 1.94
N LEU A 50 1.69 -9.13 1.59
CA LEU A 50 0.88 -9.84 0.59
C LEU A 50 -0.54 -10.09 1.11
N ASP A 51 -0.69 -10.50 2.37
CA ASP A 51 -2.02 -10.70 2.98
C ASP A 51 -2.83 -9.40 2.98
N MET A 52 -2.19 -8.28 3.33
CA MET A 52 -2.83 -6.97 3.31
C MET A 52 -3.12 -6.49 1.89
N SER A 53 -2.23 -6.77 0.94
CA SER A 53 -2.44 -6.48 -0.50
C SER A 53 -3.65 -7.26 -1.04
N VAL A 54 -3.73 -8.56 -0.76
CA VAL A 54 -4.86 -9.41 -1.17
C VAL A 54 -6.16 -8.88 -0.56
N ALA A 55 -6.17 -8.54 0.73
CA ALA A 55 -7.34 -7.98 1.39
C ALA A 55 -7.79 -6.66 0.75
N SER A 56 -6.84 -5.78 0.41
CA SER A 56 -7.12 -4.46 -0.17
C SER A 56 -7.60 -4.54 -1.63
N LEU A 57 -7.05 -5.47 -2.42
CA LEU A 57 -7.38 -5.66 -3.83
C LEU A 57 -8.58 -6.58 -4.06
N ARG A 58 -9.10 -7.24 -3.02
CA ARG A 58 -10.18 -8.25 -3.12
C ARG A 58 -11.44 -7.74 -3.82
N ASN A 59 -11.79 -6.47 -3.59
CA ASN A 59 -13.02 -5.86 -4.08
C ASN A 59 -12.89 -5.27 -5.49
N ILE A 60 -11.69 -5.32 -6.10
CA ILE A 60 -11.50 -4.85 -7.48
C ILE A 60 -12.24 -5.80 -8.43
N PRO A 61 -13.03 -5.30 -9.40
CA PRO A 61 -13.73 -6.15 -10.36
C PRO A 61 -12.78 -7.06 -11.16
N PRO A 62 -13.25 -8.19 -11.73
CA PRO A 62 -12.41 -9.13 -12.47
C PRO A 62 -11.73 -8.53 -13.71
N TYR A 63 -12.35 -7.51 -14.32
CA TYR A 63 -11.79 -6.77 -15.46
C TYR A 63 -10.78 -5.69 -15.04
N GLY A 64 -10.65 -5.42 -13.74
CA GLY A 64 -9.64 -4.51 -13.20
C GLY A 64 -8.33 -5.25 -12.99
N HIS A 65 -7.22 -4.65 -13.42
CA HIS A 65 -5.90 -5.17 -13.13
C HIS A 65 -5.55 -4.97 -11.65
N ARG A 66 -4.99 -6.01 -11.04
CA ARG A 66 -4.54 -6.02 -9.65
C ARG A 66 -3.02 -6.21 -9.67
N GLU A 67 -2.29 -5.19 -9.26
CA GLU A 67 -0.83 -5.14 -9.32
C GLU A 67 -0.27 -4.88 -7.92
N VAL A 68 0.87 -5.48 -7.60
CA VAL A 68 1.63 -5.25 -6.36
C VAL A 68 3.08 -5.01 -6.77
N LEU A 69 3.67 -3.93 -6.26
CA LEU A 69 5.03 -3.46 -6.55
C LEU A 69 5.84 -3.37 -5.26
#